data_AF-A0A0G4F6D3-F1
#
_entry.id   AF-A0A0G4F6D3-F1
#
_cell.length_a   1.000
_cell.length_b   1.000
_cell.length_c   1.000
_cell.angle_alpha   90.00
_cell.angle_beta   90.00
_cell.angle_gamma   90.00
#
_symmetry.space_group_name_H-M   'P 1'
#
loop_
_entity.id
_entity.type
_entity.pdbx_description
1 polymer ?
#
loop_
_entity_poly.entity_id
_entity_poly.type
_entity_poly.pdbx_seq_one_letter_code
_entity_poly.pdbx_strand_id
1 'polypeptide(L)'
;MMAKSYDYIYEGSTSDANKQDGKRGDEDFFPPAGCFKYAFKVPIGTWLDRDNGWPVAYHGTAEAAVEGIIKKGLLINGGAATPPHGAACGRGIYASQTLDRALGHAEAFKLSFHGNVKVVFLVRVRPGSMSKHCGGKVWVVDDEENVRVVAMLVVPV
;
A
#
# COMPACT_ATOMS: atom_id res chain seq x y z
N MET A 1 20.91 11.65 -6.04
CA MET A 1 20.02 11.95 -4.90
C MET A 1 20.17 10.80 -3.92
N MET A 2 20.60 11.06 -2.69
CA MET A 2 20.67 10.01 -1.65
C MET A 2 19.24 9.63 -1.24
N ALA A 3 18.96 8.33 -1.10
CA ALA A 3 17.71 7.89 -0.48
C ALA A 3 17.66 8.43 0.95
N LYS A 4 16.52 8.98 1.36
CA LYS A 4 16.37 9.49 2.73
C LYS A 4 16.26 8.32 3.70
N SER A 5 16.59 8.51 4.98
CA SER A 5 16.62 7.44 6.00
C SER A 5 15.33 6.61 6.04
N TYR A 6 14.20 7.27 5.93
CA TYR A 6 12.88 6.62 5.88
C TYR A 6 12.62 5.80 4.63
N ASP A 7 13.37 5.96 3.53
CA ASP A 7 13.12 5.12 2.36
C ASP A 7 13.62 3.68 2.59
N TYR A 8 14.40 3.43 3.65
CA TYR A 8 14.94 2.11 4.00
C TYR A 8 14.83 1.72 5.49
N ILE A 9 14.65 2.65 6.43
CA ILE A 9 14.50 2.37 7.88
C ILE A 9 13.28 3.11 8.44
N TYR A 10 12.37 2.37 9.08
CA TYR A 10 11.24 2.94 9.83
C TYR A 10 11.29 2.46 11.29
N GLU A 11 12.07 3.18 12.10
CA GLU A 11 12.13 2.94 13.55
C GLU A 11 10.83 3.39 14.23
N GLY A 12 10.53 2.79 15.38
CA GLY A 12 9.34 3.09 16.18
C GLY A 12 8.34 1.94 16.26
N SER A 13 7.17 2.24 16.82
CA SER A 13 6.07 1.30 16.96
C SER A 13 5.02 1.51 15.87
N THR A 14 4.13 0.54 15.66
CA THR A 14 2.99 0.72 14.74
C THR A 14 2.07 1.88 15.14
N SER A 15 2.08 2.29 16.41
CA SER A 15 1.36 3.49 16.87
C SER A 15 1.92 4.80 16.31
N ASP A 16 3.19 4.81 15.90
CA ASP A 16 3.84 5.94 15.26
C ASP A 16 3.48 6.05 13.76
N ALA A 17 2.87 5.01 13.16
CA ALA A 17 2.54 4.96 11.73
C ALA A 17 1.41 5.93 11.30
N ASN A 18 0.85 6.69 12.24
CA ASN A 18 -0.13 7.75 12.00
C ASN A 18 0.49 9.16 12.05
N LYS A 19 1.80 9.28 12.28
CA LYS A 19 2.49 10.57 12.27
C LYS A 19 2.86 10.96 10.84
N GLN A 20 2.37 12.12 10.40
CA GLN A 20 2.71 12.67 9.08
C GLN A 20 4.19 13.04 9.03
N ASP A 21 4.87 12.69 7.95
CA ASP A 21 6.24 13.07 7.63
C ASP A 21 6.31 13.68 6.21
N GLY A 22 5.83 14.92 6.13
CA GLY A 22 5.81 15.69 4.89
C GLY A 22 4.87 15.11 3.83
N LYS A 23 5.31 15.18 2.56
CA LYS A 23 4.54 14.75 1.39
C LYS A 23 5.32 13.76 0.52
N ARG A 24 4.58 12.93 -0.20
CA ARG A 24 5.06 12.11 -1.32
C ARG A 24 4.07 12.30 -2.46
N GLY A 25 4.55 12.81 -3.59
CA GLY A 25 3.62 13.39 -4.56
C GLY A 25 3.00 14.66 -3.97
N ASP A 26 1.72 14.86 -4.27
CA ASP A 26 0.85 15.90 -3.71
C ASP A 26 0.20 15.51 -2.37
N GLU A 27 0.39 14.26 -1.93
CA GLU A 27 -0.31 13.68 -0.78
C GLU A 27 0.57 13.62 0.47
N ASP A 28 -0.10 13.69 1.62
CA ASP A 28 0.55 13.54 2.92
C ASP A 28 1.11 12.12 3.07
N PHE A 29 2.33 12.03 3.58
CA PHE A 29 3.03 10.76 3.75
C PHE A 29 3.06 10.38 5.23
N PHE A 30 2.64 9.15 5.51
CA PHE A 30 2.66 8.55 6.83
C PHE A 30 3.62 7.35 6.79
N PRO A 31 4.82 7.41 7.36
CA PRO A 31 5.78 6.31 7.36
C PRO A 31 5.21 5.05 8.05
N PRO A 32 5.43 3.83 7.53
CA PRO A 32 5.01 2.60 8.17
C PRO A 32 5.99 2.20 9.29
N ALA A 33 6.01 2.95 10.38
CA ALA A 33 6.80 2.63 11.56
C ALA A 33 6.43 1.26 12.16
N GLY A 34 7.42 0.55 12.71
CA GLY A 34 7.21 -0.71 13.42
C GLY A 34 6.92 -1.92 12.53
N CYS A 35 7.27 -1.88 11.24
CA CYS A 35 7.11 -3.02 10.33
C CYS A 35 8.44 -3.41 9.66
N PHE A 36 8.52 -4.66 9.20
CA PHE A 36 9.59 -5.12 8.32
C PHE A 36 9.23 -4.81 6.87
N LYS A 37 10.04 -3.97 6.21
CA LYS A 37 9.85 -3.60 4.80
C LYS A 37 10.74 -4.42 3.88
N TYR A 38 10.12 -5.12 2.94
CA TYR A 38 10.78 -5.79 1.83
C TYR A 38 10.52 -5.02 0.54
N ALA A 39 11.47 -4.18 0.14
CA ALA A 39 11.35 -3.38 -1.07
C ALA A 39 11.44 -4.25 -2.33
N PHE A 40 10.61 -3.94 -3.32
CA PHE A 40 10.63 -4.61 -4.61
C PHE A 40 11.48 -3.83 -5.61
N LYS A 41 12.18 -4.57 -6.48
CA LYS A 41 12.83 -3.99 -7.64
C LYS A 41 11.75 -3.64 -8.67
N VAL A 42 11.34 -2.37 -8.69
CA VAL A 42 10.37 -1.88 -9.67
C VAL A 42 11.10 -1.28 -10.87
N PRO A 43 10.87 -1.77 -12.10
CA PRO A 43 11.50 -1.19 -13.29
C PRO A 43 11.11 0.28 -13.46
N ILE A 44 12.11 1.15 -13.58
CA ILE A 44 11.88 2.56 -13.90
C ILE A 44 11.42 2.62 -15.36
N GLY A 45 10.28 3.27 -15.62
CA GLY A 45 9.72 3.43 -16.96
C GLY A 45 8.94 4.72 -17.12
N THR A 46 8.33 4.89 -18.30
CA THR A 46 7.50 6.06 -18.66
C THR A 46 6.26 6.23 -17.79
N TRP A 47 5.89 5.19 -17.06
CA TRP A 47 4.79 5.24 -16.10
C TRP A 47 5.11 6.14 -14.90
N LEU A 48 6.39 6.32 -14.52
CA LEU A 48 6.76 7.11 -13.36
C LEU A 48 6.80 8.61 -13.71
N ASP A 49 5.86 9.38 -13.13
CA ASP A 49 5.92 10.84 -13.16
C ASP A 49 7.07 11.30 -12.25
N ARG A 50 8.12 11.83 -12.87
CA ARG A 50 9.34 12.28 -12.17
C ARG A 50 9.23 13.70 -11.64
N ASP A 51 8.31 14.50 -12.17
CA ASP A 51 8.18 15.91 -11.84
C ASP A 51 7.30 16.06 -10.60
N ASN A 52 6.15 15.39 -10.61
CA ASN A 52 5.20 15.44 -9.49
C ASN A 52 5.46 14.33 -8.48
N GLY A 53 6.03 13.19 -8.91
CA GLY A 53 6.14 12.01 -8.07
C GLY A 53 4.79 11.37 -7.77
N TRP A 54 4.80 10.07 -7.48
CA TRP A 54 3.56 9.34 -7.18
C TRP A 54 3.26 9.35 -5.68
N PRO A 55 2.02 9.56 -5.22
CA PRO A 55 1.62 9.35 -3.85
C PRO A 55 1.95 7.96 -3.29
N VAL A 56 2.22 7.88 -1.99
CA VAL A 56 2.39 6.61 -1.28
C VAL A 56 1.08 6.25 -0.57
N ALA A 57 0.69 4.99 -0.67
CA ALA A 57 -0.47 4.45 0.04
C ALA A 57 -0.23 2.99 0.46
N TYR A 58 -1.21 2.44 1.15
CA TYR A 58 -1.19 1.12 1.76
C TYR A 58 -2.38 0.29 1.31
N HIS A 59 -2.13 -0.97 0.95
CA HIS A 59 -3.15 -1.94 0.55
C HIS A 59 -3.07 -3.16 1.48
N GLY A 60 -4.07 -3.32 2.35
CA GLY A 60 -4.22 -4.52 3.18
C GLY A 60 -4.80 -5.66 2.37
N THR A 61 -4.37 -6.89 2.64
CA THR A 61 -4.78 -8.07 1.88
C THR A 61 -4.90 -9.31 2.76
N ALA A 62 -5.63 -10.32 2.28
CA ALA A 62 -5.60 -11.67 2.84
C ALA A 62 -4.30 -12.41 2.48
N GLU A 63 -3.92 -13.40 3.30
CA GLU A 63 -2.73 -14.25 3.09
C GLU A 63 -2.74 -14.89 1.69
N ALA A 64 -3.88 -15.46 1.31
CA ALA A 64 -4.06 -16.17 0.04
C ALA A 64 -3.80 -15.31 -1.21
N ALA A 65 -3.91 -13.98 -1.09
CA ALA A 65 -3.69 -13.06 -2.22
C ALA A 65 -2.24 -12.57 -2.32
N VAL A 66 -1.40 -12.75 -1.28
CA VAL A 66 -0.03 -12.22 -1.23
C VAL A 66 0.81 -12.69 -2.42
N GLU A 67 0.83 -13.99 -2.70
CA GLU A 67 1.61 -14.56 -3.80
C GLU A 67 1.16 -14.02 -5.17
N GLY A 68 -0.15 -13.91 -5.37
CA GLY A 68 -0.73 -13.36 -6.59
C GLY A 68 -0.32 -11.91 -6.82
N ILE A 69 -0.38 -11.09 -5.76
CA ILE A 69 -0.01 -9.67 -5.82
C ILE A 69 1.49 -9.50 -6.10
N ILE A 70 2.36 -10.31 -5.47
CA ILE A 70 3.80 -10.26 -5.74
C ILE A 70 4.11 -10.59 -7.21
N LYS A 71 3.45 -11.61 -7.76
CA LYS A 71 3.72 -12.07 -9.14
C LYS A 71 3.10 -11.19 -10.21
N LYS A 72 1.91 -10.65 -9.97
CA LYS A 72 1.06 -10.02 -11.00
C LYS A 72 0.76 -8.55 -10.75
N GLY A 73 1.08 -8.04 -9.56
CA GLY A 73 0.60 -6.73 -9.10
C GLY A 73 -0.83 -6.80 -8.59
N LEU A 74 -1.40 -5.62 -8.30
CA LEU A 74 -2.78 -5.50 -7.84
C LEU A 74 -3.71 -5.55 -9.05
N LEU A 75 -4.75 -6.38 -8.92
CA LEU A 75 -5.80 -6.51 -9.92
C LEU A 75 -7.12 -6.00 -9.34
N ILE A 76 -7.92 -5.34 -10.14
CA ILE A 76 -9.26 -4.93 -9.75
C ILE A 76 -10.08 -6.18 -9.45
N ASN A 77 -10.79 -6.20 -8.32
CA ASN A 77 -11.50 -7.37 -7.79
C ASN A 77 -10.60 -8.62 -7.63
N GLY A 78 -9.28 -8.47 -7.50
CA GLY A 78 -8.35 -9.60 -7.49
C GLY A 78 -8.32 -10.38 -8.81
N GLY A 79 -8.74 -9.76 -9.91
CA GLY A 79 -8.86 -10.40 -11.23
C GLY A 79 -10.18 -11.13 -11.45
N ALA A 80 -11.10 -11.10 -10.50
CA ALA A 80 -12.43 -11.69 -10.64
C ALA A 80 -13.40 -10.76 -11.40
N ALA A 81 -14.42 -11.35 -12.03
CA ALA A 81 -15.46 -10.60 -12.74
C ALA A 81 -16.28 -9.69 -11.80
N THR A 82 -16.45 -10.11 -10.54
CA THR A 82 -17.21 -9.39 -9.50
C THR A 82 -16.38 -9.22 -8.23
N PRO A 83 -16.64 -8.17 -7.43
CA PRO A 83 -15.87 -7.90 -6.21
C PRO A 83 -16.14 -8.97 -5.14
N PRO A 84 -15.10 -9.60 -4.56
CA PRO A 84 -15.27 -10.67 -3.56
C PRO A 84 -15.82 -10.17 -2.21
N HIS A 85 -15.60 -8.90 -1.87
CA HIS A 85 -16.01 -8.30 -0.60
C HIS A 85 -16.94 -7.09 -0.80
N GLY A 86 -17.65 -7.04 -1.93
CA GLY A 86 -18.44 -5.87 -2.32
C GLY A 86 -17.58 -4.68 -2.76
N ALA A 87 -18.23 -3.56 -3.07
CA ALA A 87 -17.61 -2.37 -3.64
C ALA A 87 -18.20 -1.09 -3.02
N ALA A 88 -17.95 -0.89 -1.72
CA ALA A 88 -18.57 0.18 -0.93
C ALA A 88 -18.33 1.60 -1.49
N CYS A 89 -17.19 1.80 -2.16
CA CYS A 89 -16.80 3.05 -2.80
C CYS A 89 -16.65 2.90 -4.33
N GLY A 90 -17.33 1.91 -4.92
CA GLY A 90 -17.22 1.59 -6.35
C GLY A 90 -16.16 0.55 -6.68
N ARG A 91 -16.06 0.20 -7.97
CA ARG A 91 -15.13 -0.81 -8.49
C ARG A 91 -13.71 -0.22 -8.56
N GLY A 92 -12.73 -0.91 -7.99
CA GLY A 92 -11.33 -0.54 -8.12
C GLY A 92 -10.43 -1.23 -7.09
N ILE A 93 -9.18 -0.83 -7.07
CA ILE A 93 -8.18 -1.22 -6.07
C ILE A 93 -8.25 -0.23 -4.92
N TYR A 94 -8.52 -0.75 -3.73
CA TYR A 94 -8.68 0.04 -2.51
C TYR A 94 -7.33 0.25 -1.83
N ALA A 95 -7.00 1.48 -1.49
CA ALA A 95 -5.80 1.83 -0.74
C ALA A 95 -6.14 2.84 0.36
N SER A 96 -5.20 3.10 1.26
CA SER A 96 -5.34 4.06 2.35
C SER A 96 -4.03 4.82 2.56
N GLN A 97 -4.11 6.06 3.04
CA GLN A 97 -2.91 6.88 3.34
C GLN A 97 -2.14 6.39 4.57
N THR A 98 -2.79 5.64 5.46
CA THR A 98 -2.23 5.22 6.75
C THR A 98 -2.16 3.71 6.85
N LEU A 99 -1.09 3.19 7.45
CA LEU A 99 -0.91 1.76 7.68
C LEU A 99 -2.03 1.14 8.54
N ASP A 100 -2.43 1.83 9.61
CA ASP A 100 -3.47 1.36 10.54
C ASP A 100 -4.78 1.02 9.84
N ARG A 101 -5.24 1.91 8.95
CA ARG A 101 -6.45 1.67 8.15
C ARG A 101 -6.31 0.47 7.21
N ALA A 102 -5.14 0.31 6.58
CA ALA A 102 -4.89 -0.86 5.72
C ALA A 102 -4.84 -2.17 6.53
N LEU A 103 -4.34 -2.14 7.78
CA LEU A 103 -4.35 -3.31 8.67
C LEU A 103 -5.75 -3.79 9.02
N GLY A 104 -6.75 -2.90 9.02
CA GLY A 104 -8.16 -3.26 9.16
C GLY A 104 -8.69 -4.16 8.04
N HIS A 105 -8.00 -4.18 6.89
CA HIS A 105 -8.34 -5.02 5.73
C HIS A 105 -7.35 -6.19 5.53
N ALA A 106 -6.30 -6.27 6.34
CA ALA A 106 -5.32 -7.35 6.27
C ALA A 106 -5.67 -8.49 7.23
N GLU A 107 -5.58 -9.72 6.73
CA GLU A 107 -5.77 -10.93 7.52
C GLU A 107 -4.49 -11.27 8.30
N ALA A 108 -4.65 -11.68 9.55
CA ALA A 108 -3.53 -12.15 10.35
C ALA A 108 -3.28 -13.64 10.09
N PHE A 109 -2.02 -14.01 9.90
CA PHE A 109 -1.61 -15.40 9.73
C PHE A 109 -0.30 -15.67 10.49
N LYS A 110 -0.02 -16.94 10.76
CA LYS A 110 1.12 -17.36 11.59
C LYS A 110 2.34 -17.66 10.75
N LEU A 111 3.40 -16.88 10.92
CA LEU A 111 4.73 -17.23 10.44
C LEU A 111 5.42 -18.15 11.46
N SER A 112 5.89 -19.30 10.98
CA SER A 112 6.53 -20.34 11.81
C SER A 112 7.69 -19.82 12.66
N PHE A 113 8.40 -18.79 12.19
CA PHE A 113 9.59 -18.22 12.83
C PHE A 113 9.36 -16.84 13.50
N HIS A 114 8.15 -16.29 13.46
CA HIS A 114 7.91 -14.90 13.89
C HIS A 114 6.59 -14.66 14.65
N GLY A 115 5.69 -15.65 14.70
CA GLY A 115 4.37 -15.49 15.34
C GLY A 115 3.32 -14.97 14.37
N ASN A 116 2.26 -14.36 14.91
CA ASN A 116 1.18 -13.81 14.08
C ASN A 116 1.64 -12.50 13.42
N VAL A 117 1.38 -12.38 12.14
CA VAL A 117 1.68 -11.18 11.36
C VAL A 117 0.52 -10.85 10.43
N LYS A 118 0.47 -9.59 10.00
CA LYS A 118 -0.34 -9.13 8.86
C LYS A 118 0.58 -8.68 7.74
N VAL A 119 0.12 -8.86 6.49
CA VAL A 119 0.80 -8.32 5.31
C VAL A 119 0.04 -7.13 4.74
N VAL A 120 0.76 -6.04 4.51
CA VAL A 120 0.27 -4.85 3.82
C VAL A 120 1.23 -4.52 2.69
N PHE A 121 0.71 -4.18 1.52
CA PHE A 121 1.52 -3.70 0.42
C PHE A 121 1.66 -2.17 0.47
N LEU A 122 2.90 -1.69 0.40
CA LEU A 122 3.19 -0.30 0.11
C LEU A 122 3.07 -0.09 -1.39
N VAL A 123 2.22 0.87 -1.79
CA VAL A 123 1.95 1.16 -3.19
C VAL A 123 2.28 2.60 -3.54
N ARG A 124 2.55 2.82 -4.82
CA ARG A 124 2.62 4.14 -5.45
C ARG A 124 1.40 4.30 -6.34
N VAL A 125 0.71 5.43 -6.25
CA VAL A 125 -0.50 5.72 -7.06
C VAL A 125 -0.21 6.89 -8.00
N ARG A 126 -0.71 6.86 -9.23
CA ARG A 126 -0.52 7.97 -10.18
C ARG A 126 -1.24 9.22 -9.64
N PRO A 127 -0.62 10.41 -9.68
CA PRO A 127 -1.30 11.65 -9.33
C PRO A 127 -2.58 11.83 -10.16
N GLY A 128 -3.67 12.23 -9.52
CA GLY A 128 -4.96 12.47 -10.16
C GLY A 128 -5.73 11.22 -10.64
N SER A 129 -5.20 10.01 -10.47
CA SER A 129 -5.85 8.77 -10.96
C SER A 129 -6.69 8.04 -9.90
N MET A 130 -6.97 8.68 -8.78
CA MET A 130 -7.64 8.06 -7.64
C MET A 130 -8.82 8.90 -7.20
N SER A 131 -9.91 8.23 -6.85
CA SER A 131 -11.04 8.85 -6.16
C SER A 131 -10.88 8.69 -4.66
N LYS A 132 -11.16 9.76 -3.92
CA LYS A 132 -11.05 9.82 -2.46
C LYS A 132 -12.42 9.74 -1.81
N HIS A 133 -12.57 8.83 -0.86
CA HIS A 133 -13.82 8.56 -0.14
C HIS A 133 -13.61 8.63 1.37
N CYS A 134 -14.70 8.69 2.12
CA CYS A 134 -14.70 8.74 3.60
C CYS A 134 -13.79 9.85 4.18
N GLY A 135 -13.85 11.05 3.61
CA GLY A 135 -13.01 12.19 4.03
C GLY A 135 -11.53 12.02 3.68
N GLY A 136 -11.21 11.39 2.55
CA GLY A 136 -9.83 11.19 2.08
C GLY A 136 -9.16 9.91 2.55
N LYS A 137 -9.81 9.15 3.45
CA LYS A 137 -9.21 7.99 4.11
C LYS A 137 -9.19 6.73 3.23
N VAL A 138 -10.10 6.63 2.26
CA VAL A 138 -10.17 5.50 1.32
C VAL A 138 -9.88 6.02 -0.07
N TRP A 139 -8.90 5.40 -0.73
CA TRP A 139 -8.54 5.71 -2.10
C TRP A 139 -8.98 4.55 -2.98
N VAL A 140 -9.60 4.87 -4.10
CA VAL A 140 -9.99 3.86 -5.11
C VAL A 140 -9.31 4.22 -6.42
N VAL A 141 -8.49 3.29 -6.91
CA VAL A 141 -7.84 3.36 -8.22
C VAL A 141 -8.59 2.41 -9.16
N ASP A 142 -9.18 2.93 -10.23
CA ASP A 142 -10.06 2.19 -11.15
C ASP A 142 -9.34 1.63 -12.38
N ASP A 143 -8.02 1.82 -12.44
CA ASP A 143 -7.13 1.32 -13.48
C ASP A 143 -5.83 0.77 -12.87
N GLU A 144 -5.51 -0.49 -13.18
CA GLU A 144 -4.35 -1.23 -12.68
C GLU A 144 -3.03 -0.59 -13.14
N GLU A 145 -3.03 0.14 -14.26
CA GLU A 145 -1.84 0.86 -14.73
C GLU A 145 -1.44 2.04 -13.84
N ASN A 146 -2.35 2.49 -12.98
CA ASN A 146 -2.20 3.67 -12.14
C ASN A 146 -1.80 3.36 -10.69
N VAL A 147 -1.47 2.10 -10.40
CA VAL A 147 -0.95 1.68 -9.09
C VAL A 147 0.20 0.69 -9.23
N ARG A 148 1.25 0.85 -8.43
CA ARG A 148 2.40 -0.07 -8.41
C ARG A 148 2.71 -0.50 -7.00
N VAL A 149 2.84 -1.80 -6.80
CA VAL A 149 3.37 -2.36 -5.55
C VAL A 149 4.87 -2.14 -5.53
N VAL A 150 5.36 -1.47 -4.48
CA VAL A 150 6.78 -1.12 -4.36
C VAL A 150 7.46 -1.77 -3.16
N ALA A 151 6.70 -2.24 -2.19
CA ALA A 151 7.22 -3.05 -1.10
C ALA A 151 6.12 -3.89 -0.45
N MET A 152 6.52 -4.97 0.19
CA MET A 152 5.71 -5.71 1.15
C MET A 152 6.10 -5.30 2.57
N LEU A 153 5.12 -5.06 3.41
CA LEU A 153 5.27 -4.73 4.83
C LEU A 153 4.76 -5.92 5.64
N VAL A 154 5.63 -6.48 6.47
CA VAL A 154 5.26 -7.52 7.44
C VAL A 154 5.11 -6.83 8.79
N VAL A 155 3.89 -6.86 9.32
CA VAL A 155 3.51 -6.18 10.55
C VAL A 155 3.25 -7.22 11.64
N PRO A 156 4.06 -7.27 12.71
CA PRO A 156 3.78 -8.11 13.88
C PRO A 156 2.45 -7.71 14.53
N VAL A 157 1.64 -8.68 14.97
CA VAL A 157 0.35 -8.46 15.66
C VAL A 157 0.23 -9.25 16.95
#